data_AF-A0A1Z5LBZ8-F1
#
_entry.id   AF-A0A1Z5LBZ8-F1
#
_cell.length_a   1.000
_cell.length_b   1.000
_cell.length_c   1.000
_cell.angle_alpha   90.00
_cell.angle_beta   90.00
_cell.angle_gamma   90.00
#
_symmetry.space_group_name_H-M   'P 1'
#
loop_
_entity.id
_entity.type
_entity.pdbx_description
1 polymer ?
#
loop_
_entity_poly.entity_id
_entity_poly.type
_entity_poly.pdbx_seq_one_letter_code
_entity_poly.pdbx_strand_id
1 'polypeptide(L)'
;MFCIPGQRLCASKENFIGGPGTYVQHGYIYSSLSGRVISERQQDKKTLVQVKCCTSLNIIPTPGNVVTVKITSVNPRFCKCIIIAIEDSQLLEPFRGIIRKED
;
A
#
# COMPACT_ATOMS: atom_id res chain seq x y z
N MET A 1 -8.81 17.94 -0.38
CA MET A 1 -8.06 18.59 0.72
C MET A 1 -6.71 17.91 0.83
N PHE A 2 -5.62 18.66 1.01
CA PHE A 2 -4.30 18.11 1.30
C PHE A 2 -4.01 18.22 2.80
N CYS A 3 -3.19 17.31 3.33
CA CYS A 3 -2.77 17.30 4.72
C CYS A 3 -1.29 16.98 4.87
N ILE A 4 -0.75 17.33 6.03
CA ILE A 4 0.59 16.97 6.49
C ILE A 4 0.53 15.98 7.66
N PRO A 5 1.59 15.19 7.92
CA PRO A 5 1.69 14.34 9.10
C PRO A 5 1.47 15.14 10.38
N GLY A 6 0.69 14.59 11.30
CA GLY A 6 0.30 15.22 12.56
C GLY A 6 -0.93 16.14 12.46
N GLN A 7 -1.45 16.41 11.25
CA GLN A 7 -2.65 17.21 11.10
C GLN A 7 -3.90 16.45 11.57
N ARG A 8 -4.69 17.08 12.44
CA ARG A 8 -5.99 16.55 12.89
C ARG A 8 -7.02 16.65 11.75
N LEU A 9 -7.56 15.50 11.33
CA LEU A 9 -8.51 15.41 10.22
C LEU A 9 -9.95 15.49 10.71
N CYS A 10 -10.32 14.62 11.66
CA CYS A 10 -11.69 14.56 12.20
C CYS A 10 -11.71 13.88 13.58
N ALA A 11 -12.87 13.96 14.25
CA ALA A 11 -13.11 13.20 15.47
C ALA A 11 -13.42 11.73 15.15
N SER A 12 -12.82 10.81 15.90
CA SER A 12 -13.08 9.38 15.84
C SER A 12 -14.43 9.07 16.50
N LYS A 13 -15.52 9.43 15.84
CA LYS A 13 -16.88 9.03 16.22
C LYS A 13 -17.22 7.67 15.58
N GLU A 14 -18.28 7.01 16.03
CA GLU A 14 -18.75 5.72 15.46
C GLU A 14 -18.89 5.72 13.94
N ASN A 15 -19.17 6.89 13.36
CA ASN A 15 -19.35 7.08 11.91
C ASN A 15 -18.05 7.33 11.14
N PHE A 16 -16.90 7.53 11.79
CA PHE A 16 -15.63 7.87 11.14
C PHE A 16 -14.52 6.95 11.63
N ILE A 17 -13.97 6.16 10.71
CA ILE A 17 -12.92 5.18 10.99
C ILE A 17 -11.64 5.56 10.23
N GLY A 18 -10.50 5.44 10.91
CA GLY A 18 -9.18 5.69 10.33
C GLY A 18 -8.79 4.59 9.35
N GLY A 19 -8.44 4.96 8.14
CA GLY A 19 -7.92 4.08 7.10
C GLY A 19 -6.42 4.25 6.88
N PRO A 20 -5.88 3.72 5.77
CA PRO A 20 -4.47 3.85 5.42
C PRO A 20 -4.00 5.30 5.39
N GLY A 21 -2.81 5.56 5.94
CA GLY A 21 -2.24 6.91 6.03
C GLY A 21 -2.81 7.79 7.14
N THR A 22 -3.58 7.21 8.07
CA THR A 22 -4.08 7.88 9.28
C THR A 22 -3.80 7.05 10.54
N TYR A 23 -3.87 7.69 11.70
CA TYR A 23 -3.84 7.03 13.00
C TYR A 23 -4.83 7.68 13.96
N VAL A 24 -5.30 6.92 14.96
CA VAL A 24 -6.26 7.42 15.96
C VAL A 24 -5.55 7.64 17.29
N GLN A 25 -5.70 8.82 17.86
CA GLN A 25 -5.17 9.15 19.17
C GLN A 25 -6.15 10.04 19.93
N HIS A 26 -6.40 9.73 21.21
CA HIS A 26 -7.29 10.53 22.08
C HIS A 26 -8.68 10.85 21.47
N GLY A 27 -9.27 9.92 20.71
CA GLY A 27 -10.58 10.11 20.08
C GLY A 27 -10.58 11.01 18.84
N TYR A 28 -9.41 11.31 18.26
CA TYR A 28 -9.27 12.03 17.01
C TYR A 28 -8.44 11.24 15.99
N ILE A 29 -8.75 11.44 14.72
CA ILE A 29 -8.03 10.87 13.58
C ILE A 29 -7.03 11.92 13.10
N TYR A 30 -5.76 11.53 13.06
CA TYR A 30 -4.64 12.33 12.59
C TYR A 30 -4.06 11.73 11.32
N SER A 31 -3.48 12.57 10.47
CA SER A 31 -2.72 12.11 9.31
C SER A 31 -1.35 11.58 9.73
N SER A 32 -0.95 10.41 9.22
CA SER A 32 0.44 9.94 9.30
C SER A 32 1.25 10.25 8.03
N LEU A 33 0.59 10.65 6.94
CA LEU A 33 1.21 10.93 5.64
C LEU A 33 0.97 12.36 5.16
N SER A 34 1.84 12.83 4.27
CA SER A 34 1.59 14.02 3.45
C SER A 34 0.84 13.60 2.20
N GLY A 35 -0.34 14.18 1.93
CA GLY A 35 -1.09 13.75 0.76
C GLY A 35 -2.50 14.28 0.70
N ARG A 36 -3.29 13.68 -0.20
CA ARG A 36 -4.70 14.01 -0.37
C ARG A 36 -5.56 13.17 0.57
N VAL A 37 -6.40 13.85 1.35
CA VAL A 37 -7.41 13.20 2.18
C VAL A 37 -8.54 12.71 1.28
N ILE A 38 -8.89 11.43 1.41
CA ILE A 38 -9.99 10.78 0.72
C ILE A 38 -10.93 10.20 1.78
N SER A 39 -12.20 10.55 1.68
CA SER A 39 -13.27 10.02 2.53
C SER A 39 -14.17 9.12 1.70
N GLU A 40 -14.15 7.82 1.99
CA GLU A 40 -15.00 6.83 1.32
C GLU A 40 -16.09 6.35 2.29
N ARG A 41 -17.36 6.44 1.87
CA ARG A 41 -18.48 5.95 2.67
C ARG A 41 -18.64 4.46 2.40
N GLN A 42 -18.41 3.63 3.40
CA GLN A 42 -18.72 2.21 3.32
C GLN A 42 -20.24 1.97 3.43
N GLN A 43 -20.66 0.80 2.94
CA GLN A 43 -22.06 0.35 2.97
C GLN A 43 -22.62 0.27 4.41
N ASP A 44 -21.76 0.09 5.41
CA ASP A 44 -22.10 0.01 6.84
C ASP A 44 -22.28 1.40 7.53
N LYS A 45 -22.66 2.45 6.78
CA LYS A 45 -22.80 3.85 7.24
C LYS A 45 -21.55 4.52 7.84
N LYS A 46 -20.44 3.78 7.97
CA LYS A 46 -19.13 4.28 8.43
C LYS A 46 -18.37 4.93 7.28
N THR A 47 -17.74 6.06 7.56
CA THR A 47 -16.90 6.81 6.62
C THR A 47 -15.44 6.50 6.93
N LEU A 48 -14.75 5.87 5.98
CA LEU A 48 -13.31 5.66 6.01
C LEU A 48 -12.60 6.94 5.64
N VAL A 49 -11.73 7.41 6.52
CA VAL A 49 -10.85 8.55 6.27
C VAL A 49 -9.45 8.03 6.02
N GLN A 50 -8.97 8.17 4.79
CA GLN A 50 -7.65 7.71 4.37
C GLN A 50 -6.87 8.86 3.74
N VAL A 51 -5.54 8.79 3.81
CA VAL A 51 -4.65 9.76 3.18
C VAL A 51 -3.82 9.03 2.15
N LYS A 52 -4.01 9.39 0.87
CA LYS A 52 -3.18 8.88 -0.22
C LYS A 52 -2.06 9.87 -0.52
N CYS A 53 -0.83 9.40 -0.43
CA CYS A 53 0.32 10.10 -0.98
C CYS A 53 0.30 10.00 -2.52
N CYS A 54 0.83 11.00 -3.21
CA CYS A 54 0.94 10.98 -4.67
C CYS A 54 1.99 10.00 -5.19
N THR A 55 2.96 9.61 -4.35
CA THR A 55 3.96 8.61 -4.71
C THR A 55 3.38 7.21 -4.52
N SER A 56 3.30 6.45 -5.62
CA SER A 56 3.59 5.01 -5.64
C SER A 56 2.86 4.14 -4.62
N LEU A 57 1.81 3.42 -5.02
CA LEU A 57 1.34 2.28 -4.23
C LEU A 57 2.51 1.32 -3.99
N ASN A 58 3.02 1.29 -2.77
CA ASN A 58 3.94 0.25 -2.30
C ASN A 58 3.13 -1.04 -2.13
N ILE A 59 2.80 -1.69 -3.25
CA ILE A 59 2.13 -2.97 -3.26
C ILE A 59 3.18 -4.00 -2.85
N ILE A 60 2.92 -4.69 -1.74
CA ILE A 60 3.79 -5.73 -1.23
C ILE A 60 3.33 -7.06 -1.85
N PRO A 61 4.20 -7.81 -2.52
CA PRO A 61 3.83 -9.10 -3.08
C PRO A 61 3.41 -10.06 -1.96
N THR A 62 2.21 -10.62 -2.07
CA THR A 62 1.62 -11.57 -1.10
C THR A 62 1.53 -12.96 -1.74
N PRO A 63 1.60 -14.06 -0.97
CA PRO A 63 1.45 -15.41 -1.53
C PRO A 63 0.14 -15.53 -2.33
N GLY A 64 0.24 -16.05 -3.56
CA GLY A 64 -0.89 -16.20 -4.48
C GLY A 64 -1.00 -15.11 -5.56
N ASN A 65 -0.27 -13.99 -5.45
CA ASN A 65 -0.24 -13.00 -6.53
C ASN A 65 0.60 -13.48 -7.73
N VAL A 66 0.13 -13.14 -8.93
CA VAL A 66 0.89 -13.35 -10.18
C VAL A 66 1.78 -12.15 -10.43
N VAL A 67 3.08 -12.40 -10.61
CA VAL A 67 4.10 -11.34 -10.75
C VAL A 67 4.83 -11.46 -12.09
N THR A 68 5.13 -10.30 -12.69
CA THR A 68 6.00 -10.24 -13.87
C THR A 68 7.43 -9.96 -13.43
N VAL A 69 8.37 -10.80 -13.88
CA VAL A 69 9.76 -10.74 -13.44
C VAL A 69 10.75 -10.65 -14.61
N LYS A 70 11.84 -9.94 -14.38
CA LYS A 70 13.02 -9.89 -15.26
C LYS A 70 14.12 -10.80 -14.69
N ILE A 71 14.56 -11.78 -15.47
CA ILE A 71 15.68 -12.65 -15.07
C ILE A 71 16.99 -11.84 -15.10
N THR A 72 17.74 -11.90 -14.01
CA THR A 72 19.04 -11.21 -13.87
C THR A 72 20.21 -12.18 -14.04
N SER A 73 20.09 -13.39 -13.51
CA SER A 73 21.14 -14.41 -13.60
C SER A 73 20.52 -15.80 -13.54
N VAL A 74 21.01 -16.69 -14.39
CA VAL A 74 20.59 -18.10 -14.46
C VAL A 74 21.72 -18.96 -13.90
N ASN A 75 21.41 -19.77 -12.88
CA ASN A 75 22.31 -20.81 -12.38
C ASN A 75 21.64 -22.18 -12.55
N PRO A 76 22.40 -23.28 -12.59
CA PRO A 76 21.84 -24.63 -12.80
C PRO A 76 20.83 -25.08 -11.75
N ARG A 77 20.88 -24.51 -10.53
CA ARG A 77 19.97 -24.85 -9.41
C ARG A 77 18.88 -23.80 -9.18
N PHE A 78 19.07 -22.57 -9.62
CA PHE A 78 18.12 -21.48 -9.39
C PHE A 78 18.38 -20.28 -10.32
N CYS A 79 17.34 -19.51 -10.57
CA CYS A 79 17.40 -18.25 -11.31
C CYS A 79 17.16 -17.08 -10.35
N LYS A 80 18.01 -16.06 -10.41
CA LYS A 80 17.76 -14.78 -9.72
C LYS A 80 16.93 -13.90 -10.63
N CYS A 81 15.83 -13.38 -10.11
CA CYS A 81 14.91 -12.53 -10.83
C CYS A 81 14.62 -11.24 -10.06
N ILE A 82 14.13 -10.25 -10.79
CA ILE A 82 13.68 -8.98 -10.26
C ILE A 82 12.21 -8.81 -10.64
N ILE A 83 11.35 -8.61 -9.66
CA ILE A 83 9.91 -8.37 -9.84
C ILE A 83 9.73 -6.91 -10.25
N ILE A 84 9.10 -6.71 -11.41
CA ILE A 84 8.86 -5.38 -11.99
C ILE A 84 7.38 -4.96 -11.90
N ALA A 85 6.46 -5.93 -11.87
CA ALA A 85 5.03 -5.67 -11.76
C ALA A 85 4.34 -6.80 -11.01
N ILE A 86 3.26 -6.44 -10.32
CA ILE A 86 2.35 -7.37 -9.63
C ILE A 86 0.99 -7.20 -10.31
N GLU A 87 0.50 -8.27 -10.95
CA GLU A 87 -0.71 -8.24 -11.77
C GLU A 87 -0.65 -7.08 -12.79
N ASP A 88 -1.61 -6.15 -12.75
CA ASP A 88 -1.68 -5.00 -13.66
C ASP A 88 -0.95 -3.75 -13.13
N SER A 89 -0.37 -3.81 -11.92
CA SER A 89 0.28 -2.67 -11.27
C SER A 89 1.80 -2.73 -11.39
N GLN A 90 2.39 -1.70 -12.02
CA GLN A 90 3.85 -1.55 -12.09
C GLN A 90 4.43 -1.07 -10.76
N LEU A 91 5.55 -1.66 -10.35
CA LEU A 91 6.27 -1.27 -9.15
C LEU A 91 7.27 -0.15 -9.48
N LEU A 92 7.37 0.84 -8.59
CA LEU A 92 8.46 1.83 -8.66
C LEU A 92 9.80 1.21 -8.25
N GLU A 93 9.78 0.47 -7.15
CA GLU A 93 10.97 -0.17 -6.60
C GLU A 93 10.92 -1.69 -6.87
N PRO A 94 11.91 -2.24 -7.58
CA PRO A 94 11.94 -3.65 -7.90
C PRO A 94 12.24 -4.52 -6.68
N PHE A 95 11.48 -5.59 -6.49
CA PHE A 95 11.79 -6.63 -5.50
C PHE A 95 12.69 -7.71 -6.08
N ARG A 96 13.55 -8.33 -5.25
CA ARG A 96 14.40 -9.45 -5.67
C ARG A 96 13.72 -10.77 -5.36
N GLY A 97 13.71 -11.67 -6.34
CA GLY A 97 13.16 -13.02 -6.25
C GLY A 97 14.17 -14.09 -6.65
N ILE A 98 13.85 -15.33 -6.27
CA ILE A 98 14.60 -16.53 -6.64
C ILE A 98 13.59 -17.59 -7.10
N ILE A 99 13.82 -18.17 -8.27
CA ILE A 99 13.06 -19.30 -8.80
C ILE A 99 13.96 -20.52 -8.73
N ARG A 100 13.53 -21.58 -8.04
CA ARG A 100 14.31 -22.82 -7.94
C ARG A 100 13.96 -23.75 -9.11
N LYS A 101 14.75 -24.81 -9.29
CA LYS A 101 14.53 -25.76 -10.39
C LYS A 101 13.38 -26.72 -10.09
N GLU A 102 13.16 -27.01 -8.81
CA GLU A 102 12.14 -27.92 -8.31
C GLU A 102 10.73 -27.33 -8.22
N ASP A 103 10.60 -26.01 -8.32
CA ASP A 103 9.34 -25.26 -8.32
C ASP A 103 8.77 -25.14 -9.74
#